data_AF-A0AA41Q809-F1
#
_entry.id   AF-A0AA41Q809-F1
#
_cell.length_a   1.000
_cell.length_b   1.000
_cell.length_c   1.000
_cell.angle_alpha   90.00
_cell.angle_beta   90.00
_cell.angle_gamma   90.00
#
_symmetry.space_group_name_H-M   'P 1'
#
loop_
_entity.id
_entity.type
_entity.pdbx_description
1 polymer ?
#
loop_
_entity_poly.entity_id
_entity_poly.type
_entity_poly.pdbx_seq_one_letter_code
_entity_poly.pdbx_strand_id
1 'polypeptide(L)'
;MGEAPRVQGELQAEIMTVLWRIGAGTVEQVRSGLPEGSAGAYTTIQTVLNRLAERGLLTRERERNTIVYRPAMSEADYVGGALTATLDSASSSARRLALARLVDRMDPAEVEELRALAQQAREERGTP
;
A
#
# COMPACT_ATOMS: atom_id res chain seq x y z
N MET A 1 -6.23 19.66 7.05
CA MET A 1 -6.34 18.52 6.12
C MET A 1 -5.28 17.52 6.54
N GLY A 2 -5.67 16.44 7.20
CA GLY A 2 -4.71 15.43 7.64
C GLY A 2 -4.11 14.75 6.42
N GLU A 3 -2.78 14.70 6.33
CA GLU A 3 -2.10 13.97 5.27
C GLU A 3 -2.52 12.50 5.33
N ALA A 4 -2.89 11.92 4.18
CA ALA A 4 -3.21 10.50 4.11
C ALA A 4 -2.02 9.68 4.67
N PRO A 5 -2.26 8.64 5.48
CA PRO A 5 -1.16 7.84 6.04
C PRO A 5 -0.31 7.26 4.91
N ARG A 6 1.00 7.51 4.93
CA ARG A 6 1.94 7.03 3.90
C ARG A 6 2.99 6.09 4.47
N VAL A 7 3.31 5.01 3.80
CA VAL A 7 4.50 4.22 4.11
C VAL A 7 5.74 5.09 3.88
N GLN A 8 6.56 5.29 4.91
CA GLN A 8 7.73 6.16 4.84
C GLN A 8 9.01 5.37 5.17
N GLY A 9 9.86 5.22 4.16
CA GLY A 9 11.13 4.50 4.28
C GLY A 9 11.03 3.02 3.93
N GLU A 10 12.17 2.45 3.61
CA GLU A 10 12.32 1.08 3.08
C GLU A 10 11.77 0.03 4.04
N LEU A 11 12.16 0.06 5.31
CA LEU A 11 11.69 -0.91 6.31
C LEU A 11 10.16 -0.89 6.51
N GLN A 12 9.52 0.28 6.44
CA GLN A 12 8.06 0.35 6.54
C GLN A 12 7.40 -0.31 5.34
N ALA A 13 7.96 -0.10 4.14
CA ALA A 13 7.45 -0.69 2.91
C ALA A 13 7.57 -2.22 2.95
N GLU A 14 8.73 -2.74 3.32
CA GLU A 14 8.95 -4.18 3.45
C GLU A 14 8.00 -4.80 4.48
N ILE A 15 7.81 -4.15 5.63
CA ILE A 15 6.85 -4.61 6.66
C ILE A 15 5.43 -4.68 6.10
N MET A 16 4.99 -3.65 5.38
CA MET A 16 3.66 -3.64 4.76
C MET A 16 3.52 -4.70 3.69
N THR A 17 4.53 -4.88 2.82
CA THR A 17 4.57 -5.96 1.82
C THR A 17 4.45 -7.33 2.48
N VAL A 18 5.16 -7.58 3.58
CA VAL A 18 5.02 -8.84 4.33
C VAL A 18 3.60 -9.00 4.87
N LEU A 19 3.03 -7.96 5.49
CA LEU A 19 1.69 -8.01 6.07
C LEU A 19 0.57 -8.15 5.03
N TRP A 20 0.66 -7.51 3.86
CA TRP A 20 -0.27 -7.73 2.77
C TRP A 20 -0.20 -9.16 2.24
N ARG A 21 1.00 -9.75 2.20
CA ARG A 21 1.19 -11.16 1.79
C ARG A 21 0.61 -12.16 2.80
N ILE A 22 0.84 -11.96 4.11
CA ILE A 22 0.43 -12.93 5.14
C ILE A 22 -0.94 -12.62 5.76
N GLY A 23 -1.54 -11.46 5.44
CA GLY A 23 -2.82 -10.97 5.94
C GLY A 23 -2.80 -10.47 7.40
N ALA A 24 -2.12 -11.18 8.30
CA ALA A 24 -1.99 -10.82 9.70
C ALA A 24 -0.72 -11.44 10.30
N GLY A 25 -0.06 -10.75 11.22
CA GLY A 25 1.13 -11.31 11.86
C GLY A 25 1.55 -10.65 13.17
N THR A 26 2.19 -11.42 14.02
CA THR A 26 2.95 -10.94 15.18
C THR A 26 4.25 -10.27 14.74
N VAL A 27 4.92 -9.55 15.65
CA VAL A 27 6.24 -8.95 15.41
C VAL A 27 7.23 -9.97 14.87
N GLU A 28 7.23 -11.20 15.42
CA GLU A 28 8.15 -12.25 15.00
C GLU A 28 7.84 -12.76 13.60
N GLN A 29 6.56 -13.01 13.29
CA GLN A 29 6.15 -13.46 11.95
C GLN A 29 6.46 -12.43 10.88
N VAL A 30 6.26 -11.13 11.17
CA VAL A 30 6.64 -10.05 10.26
C VAL A 30 8.15 -10.05 10.08
N ARG A 31 8.92 -10.09 11.17
CA ARG A 31 10.39 -10.10 11.14
C ARG A 31 10.94 -11.26 10.33
N SER A 32 10.42 -12.47 10.51
CA SER A 32 10.82 -13.66 9.75
C SER A 32 10.47 -13.59 8.26
N GLY A 33 9.51 -12.75 7.89
CA GLY A 33 9.11 -12.55 6.49
C GLY A 33 9.92 -11.48 5.75
N LEU A 34 10.73 -10.70 6.47
CA LEU A 34 11.57 -9.64 5.89
C LEU A 34 12.76 -10.22 5.13
N PRO A 35 13.28 -9.49 4.11
CA PRO A 35 14.52 -9.86 3.42
C PRO A 35 15.71 -10.01 4.38
N GLU A 36 16.66 -10.87 4.02
CA GLU A 36 17.93 -10.98 4.74
C GLU A 36 18.65 -9.62 4.75
N GLY A 37 19.06 -9.15 5.93
CA GLY A 37 19.67 -7.83 6.12
C GLY A 37 18.69 -6.72 6.53
N SER A 38 17.40 -6.85 6.20
CA SER A 38 16.34 -5.93 6.65
C SER A 38 15.73 -6.35 7.99
N ALA A 39 15.93 -7.61 8.39
CA ALA A 39 15.51 -8.14 9.68
C ALA A 39 16.27 -7.47 10.84
N GLY A 40 15.78 -6.31 11.27
CA GLY A 40 16.31 -5.57 12.41
C GLY A 40 16.02 -6.24 13.76
N ALA A 41 16.46 -5.57 14.83
CA ALA A 41 16.13 -5.99 16.19
C ALA A 41 14.61 -6.05 16.40
N TYR A 42 14.15 -7.00 17.23
CA TYR A 42 12.72 -7.19 17.54
C TYR A 42 12.02 -5.89 17.97
N THR A 43 12.66 -5.10 18.83
CA THR A 43 12.14 -3.82 19.34
C THR A 43 12.03 -2.76 18.25
N THR A 44 12.91 -2.78 17.25
CA THR A 44 12.83 -1.92 16.06
C THR A 44 11.60 -2.26 15.24
N ILE A 45 11.41 -3.55 14.90
CA ILE A 45 10.23 -3.99 14.15
C ILE A 45 8.94 -3.68 14.91
N GLN A 46 8.91 -3.96 16.22
CA GLN A 46 7.78 -3.63 17.09
C GLN A 46 7.47 -2.13 17.09
N THR A 47 8.49 -1.28 17.17
CA THR A 47 8.33 0.18 17.15
C THR A 47 7.77 0.65 15.81
N VAL A 48 8.27 0.11 14.70
CA VAL A 48 7.77 0.47 13.36
C VAL A 48 6.32 0.02 13.18
N LEU A 49 5.97 -1.21 13.56
CA LEU A 49 4.61 -1.72 13.54
C LEU A 49 3.64 -0.86 14.38
N ASN A 50 4.06 -0.45 15.58
CA ASN A 50 3.28 0.44 16.43
C ASN A 50 3.06 1.81 15.78
N ARG A 51 4.10 2.41 15.18
CA ARG A 51 3.96 3.69 14.46
C ARG A 51 3.03 3.58 13.26
N LEU A 52 3.10 2.48 12.50
CA LEU A 52 2.18 2.24 11.39
C LEU A 52 0.73 2.10 11.88
N ALA A 53 0.52 1.45 13.03
CA ALA A 53 -0.80 1.33 13.65
C ALA A 53 -1.34 2.66 14.18
N GLU A 54 -0.50 3.47 14.84
CA GLU A 54 -0.87 4.82 15.30
C GLU A 54 -1.30 5.74 14.16
N ARG A 55 -0.73 5.53 12.97
CA ARG A 55 -1.05 6.27 11.75
C ARG A 55 -2.25 5.69 10.99
N GLY A 56 -2.82 4.58 11.45
CA GLY A 56 -3.99 3.95 10.83
C GLY A 56 -3.68 3.13 9.58
N LEU A 57 -2.41 2.83 9.29
CA LEU A 57 -2.04 1.89 8.20
C LEU A 57 -2.24 0.43 8.60
N LEU A 58 -2.14 0.16 9.90
CA LEU A 58 -2.36 -1.14 10.50
C LEU A 58 -3.41 -1.04 11.61
N THR A 59 -4.13 -2.13 11.84
CA THR A 59 -4.81 -2.38 13.11
C THR A 59 -3.96 -3.32 13.96
N ARG A 60 -4.12 -3.24 15.28
CA ARG A 60 -3.48 -4.15 16.23
C ARG A 60 -4.51 -4.70 17.19
N GLU A 61 -4.49 -6.01 17.37
CA GLU A 61 -5.41 -6.71 18.27
C GLU A 61 -4.63 -7.65 19.18
N ARG A 62 -5.09 -7.80 20.42
CA ARG A 62 -4.51 -8.76 21.35
C ARG A 62 -5.22 -10.10 21.17
N GLU A 63 -4.50 -11.08 20.64
CA GLU A 63 -4.97 -12.45 20.54
C GLU A 63 -4.30 -13.33 21.59
N ARG A 64 -5.10 -13.79 22.57
CA ARG A 64 -4.63 -14.53 23.76
C ARG A 64 -3.57 -13.74 24.54
N ASN A 65 -2.30 -13.98 24.23
CA ASN A 65 -1.13 -13.37 24.88
C ASN A 65 -0.20 -12.62 23.93
N THR A 66 -0.52 -12.55 22.63
CA THR A 66 0.31 -11.85 21.64
C THR A 66 -0.44 -10.71 20.99
N ILE A 67 0.30 -9.76 20.43
CA ILE A 67 -0.26 -8.67 19.61
C ILE A 67 -0.10 -9.08 18.15
N VAL A 68 -1.23 -9.08 17.44
CA VAL A 68 -1.30 -9.36 16.00
C VAL A 68 -1.59 -8.05 15.28
N TYR A 69 -0.82 -7.78 14.23
CA TYR A 69 -0.99 -6.62 13.35
C TYR A 69 -1.64 -7.06 12.05
N ARG A 70 -2.56 -6.25 11.53
CA ARG A 70 -3.25 -6.47 10.25
C ARG A 70 -3.22 -5.19 9.41
N PRO A 71 -3.06 -5.27 8.08
CA PRO A 71 -3.30 -4.12 7.21
C PRO A 71 -4.71 -3.56 7.40
N ALA A 72 -4.83 -2.24 7.57
CA ALA A 72 -6.12 -1.58 7.67
C ALA A 72 -6.85 -1.48 6.31
N MET A 73 -6.11 -1.67 5.21
CA MET A 73 -6.59 -1.63 3.83
C MET A 73 -5.78 -2.60 2.97
N SER A 74 -6.35 -3.00 1.82
CA SER A 74 -5.63 -3.82 0.86
C SER A 74 -4.47 -3.05 0.22
N GLU A 75 -3.50 -3.76 -0.36
CA GLU A 75 -2.40 -3.14 -1.10
C GLU A 75 -2.93 -2.33 -2.30
N ALA A 76 -3.94 -2.88 -3.00
CA ALA A 76 -4.59 -2.21 -4.12
C ALA A 76 -5.26 -0.90 -3.69
N ASP A 77 -5.98 -0.89 -2.56
CA ASP A 77 -6.62 0.32 -2.02
C ASP A 77 -5.57 1.37 -1.62
N TYR A 78 -4.48 0.93 -0.98
CA TYR A 78 -3.39 1.82 -0.58
C TYR A 78 -2.72 2.46 -1.80
N VAL A 79 -2.33 1.66 -2.79
CA VAL A 79 -1.66 2.14 -4.00
C VAL A 79 -2.60 3.03 -4.82
N GLY A 80 -3.85 2.60 -5.03
CA GLY A 80 -4.86 3.36 -5.76
C GLY A 80 -5.19 4.70 -5.09
N GLY A 81 -5.34 4.71 -3.76
CA GLY A 81 -5.53 5.93 -2.98
C GLY A 81 -4.34 6.89 -3.07
N ALA A 82 -3.11 6.37 -2.96
CA ALA A 82 -1.89 7.18 -3.08
C ALA A 82 -1.73 7.80 -4.48
N LEU A 83 -2.02 7.04 -5.53
CA LEU A 83 -2.01 7.52 -6.92
C LEU A 83 -3.06 8.63 -7.11
N THR A 84 -4.28 8.39 -6.64
CA THR A 84 -5.39 9.35 -6.75
C THR A 84 -5.07 10.66 -6.03
N ALA A 85 -4.61 10.59 -4.77
CA ALA A 85 -4.23 11.78 -4.01
C ALA A 85 -3.11 12.58 -4.69
N THR A 86 -2.13 11.90 -5.30
CA THR A 86 -1.04 12.53 -6.04
C THR A 86 -1.58 13.26 -7.28
N LEU A 87 -2.43 12.60 -8.08
CA LEU A 87 -3.06 13.20 -9.26
C LEU A 87 -3.99 14.36 -8.89
N ASP A 88 -4.71 14.28 -7.77
CA ASP A 88 -5.63 15.31 -7.31
C ASP A 88 -4.93 16.57 -6.82
N SER A 89 -3.74 16.44 -6.24
CA SER A 89 -2.90 17.58 -5.88
C SER A 89 -2.27 18.31 -7.07
N ALA A 90 -2.23 17.69 -8.25
CA ALA A 90 -1.62 18.24 -9.44
C ALA A 90 -2.57 19.15 -10.23
N SER A 91 -2.01 20.15 -10.92
CA SER A 91 -2.76 20.96 -11.89
C SER A 91 -3.30 20.10 -13.03
N SER A 92 -4.39 20.53 -13.67
CA SER A 92 -5.02 19.76 -14.77
C SER A 92 -4.07 19.47 -15.94
N SER A 93 -3.14 20.38 -16.24
CA SER A 93 -2.11 20.17 -17.27
C SER A 93 -1.06 19.15 -16.83
N ALA A 94 -0.56 19.25 -15.59
CA ALA A 94 0.40 18.30 -15.04
C ALA A 94 -0.20 16.89 -14.91
N ARG A 95 -1.47 16.78 -14.49
CA ARG A 95 -2.20 15.50 -14.40
C ARG A 95 -2.23 14.76 -15.73
N ARG A 96 -2.61 15.46 -16.81
CA ARG A 96 -2.64 14.87 -18.17
C ARG A 96 -1.25 14.41 -18.62
N LEU A 97 -0.23 15.24 -18.39
CA LEU A 97 1.14 14.89 -18.78
C LEU A 97 1.68 13.72 -17.97
N ALA A 98 1.40 13.65 -16.67
CA ALA A 98 1.82 12.55 -15.80
C ALA A 98 1.20 11.21 -16.26
N LEU A 99 -0.08 11.20 -16.62
CA LEU A 99 -0.75 10.02 -17.18
C LEU A 99 -0.12 9.60 -18.52
N ALA A 100 0.16 10.54 -19.42
CA ALA A 100 0.84 10.24 -20.68
C ALA A 100 2.22 9.61 -20.44
N ARG A 101 3.02 10.18 -19.52
CA ARG A 101 4.34 9.64 -19.15
C ARG A 101 4.28 8.27 -18.51
N LEU A 102 3.21 7.96 -17.77
CA LEU A 102 3.00 6.63 -17.20
C LEU A 102 2.74 5.61 -18.32
N VAL A 103 1.84 5.94 -19.24
CA VAL A 103 1.52 5.09 -20.41
C VAL A 103 2.76 4.89 -21.31
N ASP A 104 3.58 5.92 -21.51
CA ASP A 104 4.82 5.82 -22.31
C ASP A 104 5.85 4.82 -21.75
N ARG A 105 5.76 4.48 -20.46
CA ARG A 105 6.68 3.54 -19.79
C ARG A 105 6.17 2.10 -19.77
N MET A 106 4.90 1.90 -20.12
CA MET A 106 4.26 0.59 -20.17
C MET A 106 4.58 -0.11 -21.49
N ASP A 107 4.71 -1.43 -21.45
CA ASP A 107 4.77 -2.22 -22.65
C ASP A 107 3.39 -2.32 -23.34
N PRO A 108 3.32 -2.76 -24.61
CA PRO A 108 2.04 -2.84 -25.32
C PRO A 108 0.98 -3.73 -24.65
N ALA A 109 1.39 -4.77 -23.91
CA ALA A 109 0.47 -5.65 -23.21
C ALA A 109 -0.11 -4.98 -21.96
N GLU A 110 0.72 -4.29 -21.18
CA GLU A 110 0.31 -3.48 -20.03
C GLU A 110 -0.66 -2.36 -20.44
N VAL A 111 -0.41 -1.71 -21.57
CA VAL A 111 -1.31 -0.67 -22.10
C VAL A 111 -2.67 -1.26 -22.48
N GLU A 112 -2.70 -2.45 -23.06
CA GLU A 112 -3.95 -3.11 -23.43
C GLU A 112 -4.73 -3.60 -22.21
N GLU A 113 -4.03 -4.13 -21.20
CA GLU A 113 -4.62 -4.47 -19.90
C GLU A 113 -5.22 -3.22 -19.23
N LEU A 114 -4.51 -2.09 -19.22
CA LEU A 114 -5.03 -0.83 -18.70
C LEU A 114 -6.30 -0.37 -19.43
N ARG A 115 -6.36 -0.55 -20.76
CA ARG A 115 -7.57 -0.24 -21.54
C ARG A 115 -8.74 -1.14 -21.14
N ALA A 116 -8.51 -2.44 -21.01
CA ALA A 116 -9.52 -3.40 -20.60
C ALA A 116 -10.07 -3.07 -19.19
N LEU A 117 -9.18 -2.83 -18.22
CA LEU A 117 -9.55 -2.42 -16.86
C LEU A 117 -10.35 -1.10 -16.85
N ALA A 118 -9.94 -0.12 -17.66
CA ALA A 118 -10.65 1.15 -17.77
C ALA A 118 -12.05 1.00 -18.37
N GLN A 119 -12.24 0.06 -19.30
CA GLN A 119 -13.53 -0.26 -19.88
C GLN A 119 -14.44 -0.98 -18.86
N GLN A 120 -13.92 -2.01 -18.17
CA GLN A 120 -14.64 -2.71 -17.11
C GLN A 120 -15.12 -1.75 -16.01
N ALA A 121 -14.23 -0.85 -15.55
CA ALA A 121 -14.59 0.14 -14.54
C ALA A 121 -15.63 1.18 -15.00
N ARG A 122 -15.86 1.33 -16.31
CA ARG A 122 -16.97 2.15 -16.85
C ARG A 122 -18.27 1.37 -16.88
N GLU A 123 -18.22 0.09 -17.22
CA GLU A 123 -19.37 -0.80 -17.28
C GLU A 123 -19.94 -1.08 -15.88
N GLU A 124 -19.09 -1.31 -14.88
CA GLU A 124 -19.50 -1.46 -13.48
C GLU A 124 -20.14 -0.19 -12.92
N ARG A 125 -19.69 0.99 -13.34
CA ARG A 125 -20.30 2.29 -12.99
C ARG A 125 -21.56 2.61 -13.81
N GLY A 126 -21.76 1.93 -14.92
CA GLY A 126 -22.90 2.08 -15.83
C GLY A 126 -24.01 1.06 -15.62
N THR A 127 -23.88 0.16 -14.65
CA THR A 127 -24.92 -0.81 -14.29
C THR A 127 -25.78 -0.20 -13.16
N PRO A 128 -27.04 0.22 -13.45
CA PRO A 128 -27.96 0.74 -12.44
C PRO A 128 -28.47 -0.34 -11.47
#